data_AF-A0A368G0P7-F1
#
_entry.id   AF-A0A368G0P7-F1
#
_cell.length_a   1.000
_cell.length_b   1.000
_cell.length_c   1.000
_cell.angle_alpha   90.00
_cell.angle_beta   90.00
_cell.angle_gamma   90.00
#
_symmetry.space_group_name_H-M   'P 1'
#
loop_
_entity.id
_entity.type
_entity.pdbx_description
1 polymer ?
#
loop_
_entity_poly.entity_id
_entity_poly.type
_entity_poly.pdbx_seq_one_letter_code
_entity_poly.pdbx_strand_id
1 'polypeptide(L)'
;MNRTQTEKTSQKVENNADDGVDSEIEGYMDHMIKKIMTARFTKPCLSNNAPEVDARLTIEEIHDVTRVAAESFLKQKSLIRLSR
;
A
#
# COMPACT_ATOMS: atom_id res chain seq x y z
N MET A 1 38.77 -31.51 -20.50
CA MET A 1 38.19 -30.25 -19.97
C MET A 1 36.83 -30.57 -19.38
N ASN A 2 36.74 -30.60 -18.04
CA ASN A 2 35.55 -30.97 -17.30
C ASN A 2 34.58 -29.78 -17.24
N ARG A 3 33.33 -29.97 -17.68
CA ARG A 3 32.25 -28.99 -17.53
C ARG A 3 31.28 -29.52 -16.49
N THR A 4 31.44 -29.08 -15.25
CA THR A 4 30.44 -29.19 -14.19
C THR A 4 29.37 -28.12 -14.45
N GLN A 5 28.12 -28.54 -14.71
CA GLN A 5 26.96 -27.64 -14.68
C GLN A 5 26.22 -27.81 -13.36
N THR A 6 26.16 -26.71 -12.63
CA THR A 6 25.61 -26.52 -11.30
C THR A 6 24.12 -26.88 -11.24
N GLU A 7 23.76 -27.78 -10.34
CA GLU A 7 22.38 -28.06 -9.93
C GLU A 7 21.71 -26.75 -9.48
N LYS A 8 20.57 -26.41 -10.07
CA LYS A 8 19.75 -25.29 -9.60
C LYS A 8 18.94 -25.77 -8.41
N THR A 9 19.46 -25.53 -7.21
CA THR A 9 18.73 -25.69 -5.96
C THR A 9 17.50 -24.77 -6.00
N SER A 10 16.33 -25.37 -6.16
CA SER A 10 15.05 -24.67 -6.09
C SER A 10 14.84 -24.24 -4.64
N GLN A 11 15.22 -23.01 -4.30
CA GLN A 11 14.87 -22.44 -3.01
C GLN A 11 13.35 -22.27 -2.96
N LYS A 12 12.73 -23.10 -2.12
CA LYS A 12 11.34 -22.96 -1.68
C LYS A 12 11.24 -21.61 -0.99
N VAL A 13 10.63 -20.63 -1.65
CA VAL A 13 10.31 -19.33 -1.06
C VAL A 13 9.23 -19.57 -0.02
N GLU A 14 9.64 -19.68 1.24
CA GLU A 14 8.73 -19.65 2.38
C GLU A 14 8.15 -18.23 2.44
N ASN A 15 6.90 -18.10 1.99
CA ASN A 15 6.10 -16.92 2.29
C ASN A 15 5.79 -16.96 3.78
N ASN A 16 6.69 -16.40 4.59
CA ASN A 16 6.35 -16.00 5.94
C ASN A 16 5.40 -14.81 5.82
N ALA A 17 4.10 -15.12 5.68
CA ALA A 17 3.05 -14.16 5.95
C ALA A 17 3.13 -13.86 7.44
N ASP A 18 3.87 -12.81 7.76
CA ASP A 18 3.85 -12.12 9.04
C ASP A 18 2.44 -11.54 9.21
N ASP A 19 1.55 -12.34 9.81
CA ASP A 19 0.11 -12.11 9.95
C ASP A 19 -0.20 -11.15 11.13
N GLY A 20 0.71 -10.21 11.36
CA GLY A 20 0.69 -9.26 12.48
C GLY A 20 0.87 -7.83 12.01
N VAL A 21 0.07 -7.39 11.04
CA VAL A 21 0.02 -5.97 10.70
C VAL A 21 -0.78 -5.27 11.81
N ASP A 22 -0.01 -4.71 12.73
CA ASP A 22 -0.35 -3.79 13.82
C ASP A 22 -1.69 -3.04 13.63
N SER A 23 -2.68 -3.32 14.46
CA SER A 23 -4.04 -2.76 14.37
C SER A 23 -4.07 -1.23 14.42
N GLU A 24 -3.03 -0.59 14.95
CA GLU A 24 -2.85 0.85 14.95
C GLU A 24 -2.60 1.40 13.53
N ILE A 25 -1.84 0.68 12.70
CA ILE A 25 -1.58 1.04 11.30
C ILE A 25 -2.88 0.89 10.48
N GLU A 26 -3.66 -0.16 10.73
CA GLU A 26 -4.93 -0.38 10.03
C GLU A 26 -5.92 0.78 10.28
N GLY A 27 -6.12 1.16 11.55
CA GLY A 27 -6.97 2.30 11.90
C GLY A 27 -6.49 3.63 11.32
N TYR A 28 -5.17 3.84 11.28
CA TYR A 28 -4.58 5.02 10.65
C TYR A 28 -4.82 5.04 9.12
N MET A 29 -4.65 3.90 8.44
CA MET A 29 -4.88 3.80 6.99
C MET A 29 -6.36 3.98 6.63
N ASP A 30 -7.28 3.48 7.47
CA ASP A 30 -8.72 3.73 7.32
C ASP A 30 -9.07 5.21 7.47
N HIS A 31 -8.42 5.90 8.42
CA HIS A 31 -8.56 7.35 8.56
C HIS A 31 -8.09 8.09 7.29
N MET A 32 -6.96 7.68 6.72
CA MET A 32 -6.43 8.23 5.46
C MET A 32 -7.37 7.99 4.28
N ILE A 33 -7.91 6.78 4.13
CA ILE A 33 -8.88 6.45 3.09
C ILE A 33 -10.12 7.35 3.23
N LYS A 34 -10.66 7.47 4.45
CA LYS A 34 -11.83 8.32 4.71
C LYS A 34 -11.56 9.76 4.32
N LYS A 35 -10.41 10.32 4.68
CA LYS A 35 -10.00 11.69 4.35
C LYS A 35 -9.87 11.92 2.84
N ILE A 36 -9.27 10.98 2.11
CA ILE A 36 -9.16 11.03 0.65
C ILE A 36 -10.53 10.94 -0.02
N MET A 37 -11.37 10.00 0.43
CA MET A 37 -12.69 9.79 -0.15
C MET A 37 -13.61 10.99 0.10
N THR A 38 -13.52 11.65 1.26
CA THR A 38 -14.35 12.83 1.58
C THR A 38 -13.91 14.09 0.85
N ALA A 39 -12.66 14.20 0.41
CA ALA A 39 -12.11 15.40 -0.24
C ALA A 39 -12.88 15.85 -1.49
N ARG A 40 -13.56 14.92 -2.19
CA ARG A 40 -14.41 15.24 -3.35
C ARG A 40 -15.83 15.65 -3.00
N PHE A 41 -16.25 15.43 -1.75
CA PHE A 41 -17.60 15.73 -1.26
C PHE A 41 -17.66 17.01 -0.42
N THR A 42 -16.58 17.79 -0.37
CA THR A 42 -16.50 19.09 0.32
C THR A 42 -16.61 20.26 -0.65
N LYS A 43 -16.75 21.48 -0.12
CA LYS A 43 -16.66 22.69 -0.95
C LYS A 43 -15.23 22.90 -1.47
N PRO A 44 -15.06 23.49 -2.67
CA PRO A 44 -16.10 23.78 -3.67
C PRO A 44 -16.38 22.58 -4.59
N CYS A 45 -15.71 21.44 -4.39
CA CYS A 45 -15.71 20.31 -5.31
C CYS A 45 -17.11 19.78 -5.67
N LEU A 46 -17.97 19.59 -4.65
CA LEU A 46 -19.30 18.99 -4.85
C LEU A 46 -20.40 20.05 -5.06
N SER A 47 -20.44 21.06 -4.20
CA SER A 47 -21.47 22.10 -4.18
C SER A 47 -21.10 23.21 -3.20
N ASN A 48 -21.64 24.41 -3.41
CA ASN A 48 -21.55 25.52 -2.45
C ASN A 48 -22.28 25.26 -1.13
N ASN A 49 -23.11 24.22 -1.04
CA ASN A 49 -23.82 23.81 0.18
C ASN A 49 -23.19 22.59 0.87
N ALA A 50 -22.10 22.03 0.32
CA ALA A 50 -21.38 20.91 0.93
C ALA A 50 -20.71 21.33 2.26
N PRO A 51 -20.36 20.40 3.16
CA PRO A 51 -19.59 20.74 4.35
C PRO A 51 -18.19 21.27 3.97
N GLU A 52 -17.71 22.23 4.75
CA GLU A 52 -16.34 22.74 4.67
C GLU A 52 -15.48 21.94 5.64
N VAL A 53 -14.69 21.02 5.09
CA VAL A 53 -13.79 20.14 5.84
C VAL A 53 -12.43 20.20 5.18
N ASP A 54 -11.38 20.42 5.97
CA ASP A 54 -10.00 20.33 5.48
C ASP A 54 -9.61 18.87 5.28
N ALA A 55 -9.71 18.43 4.03
CA ALA A 55 -9.33 17.07 3.62
C ALA A 55 -7.91 17.01 3.04
N ARG A 56 -7.10 18.08 3.15
CA ARG A 56 -5.73 18.10 2.62
C ARG A 56 -4.85 17.12 3.40
N LEU A 57 -4.06 16.36 2.67
CA LEU A 57 -3.03 15.52 3.28
C LEU A 57 -1.83 16.37 3.69
N THR A 58 -1.28 16.11 4.87
CA THR A 58 0.00 16.68 5.31
C THR A 58 1.15 15.99 4.59
N ILE A 59 2.33 16.60 4.61
CA ILE A 59 3.54 15.98 4.03
C ILE A 59 3.88 14.67 4.75
N GLU A 60 3.71 14.61 6.07
CA GLU A 60 3.92 13.39 6.87
C GLU A 60 2.95 12.27 6.46
N GLU A 61 1.66 12.58 6.33
CA GLU A 61 0.65 11.60 5.86
C GLU A 61 0.99 11.05 4.47
N ILE A 62 1.50 11.89 3.56
CA ILE A 62 1.96 11.46 2.23
C ILE A 62 3.17 10.53 2.36
N HIS A 63 4.14 10.87 3.21
CA HIS A 63 5.32 10.03 3.44
C HIS A 63 4.95 8.67 4.03
N ASP A 64 4.04 8.63 4.99
CA ASP A 64 3.60 7.39 5.64
C ASP A 64 2.89 6.46 4.66
N VAL A 65 1.91 6.98 3.90
CA VAL A 65 1.20 6.20 2.88
C VAL A 65 2.18 5.69 1.81
N THR A 66 3.12 6.54 1.39
CA THR A 66 4.13 6.15 0.38
C THR A 66 5.06 5.06 0.91
N ARG A 67 5.50 5.16 2.17
CA ARG A 67 6.38 4.18 2.81
C ARG A 67 5.69 2.83 2.92
N VAL A 68 4.47 2.80 3.48
CA VAL A 68 3.70 1.55 3.63
C VAL A 68 3.41 0.92 2.26
N ALA A 69 3.07 1.72 1.25
CA ALA A 69 2.88 1.22 -0.11
C ALA A 69 4.17 0.64 -0.70
N ALA A 70 5.32 1.31 -0.52
CA ALA A 70 6.61 0.82 -1.00
C ALA A 70 7.00 -0.50 -0.33
N GLU A 71 6.83 -0.60 0.99
CA GLU A 71 7.04 -1.85 1.74
C GLU A 71 6.14 -2.98 1.22
N SER A 72 4.87 -2.69 0.92
CA SER A 72 3.93 -3.64 0.33
C SER A 72 4.37 -4.10 -1.07
N PHE A 73 4.76 -3.18 -1.94
CA PHE A 73 5.24 -3.50 -3.30
C PHE A 73 6.53 -4.33 -3.28
N LEU A 74 7.46 -4.06 -2.35
CA LEU A 74 8.69 -4.84 -2.20
C LEU A 74 8.44 -6.30 -1.81
N LYS A 75 7.33 -6.58 -1.11
CA LYS A 75 6.91 -7.95 -0.76
C LYS A 75 6.21 -8.68 -1.93
N GLN A 76 5.79 -7.96 -2.96
CA GLN A 76 5.10 -8.53 -4.12
C GLN A 76 6.09 -8.99 -5.21
N LYS A 77 5.64 -9.93 -6.05
CA LYS A 77 6.42 -10.34 -7.24
C LYS A 77 6.47 -9.18 -8.24
N SER A 78 7.65 -8.98 -8.83
CA SER A 78 7.84 -7.97 -9.89
C SER A 78 6.92 -8.17 -11.09
N LEU A 79 6.59 -9.43 -11.42
CA LEU A 79 5.54 -9.77 -12.38
C LEU A 79 4.30 -10.28 -11.67
N ILE A 80 3.28 -9.41 -11.58
CA ILE A 80 1.97 -9.78 -11.07
C ILE A 80 1.20 -10.54 -12.17
N ARG A 81 0.82 -11.79 -11.87
CA ARG A 81 -0.10 -12.56 -12.71
C ARG A 81 -1.49 -12.48 -12.07
N LEU A 82 -2.35 -11.65 -12.64
CA LEU A 82 -3.77 -11.69 -12.34
C LEU A 82 -4.37 -12.87 -13.11
N SER A 83 -5.01 -13.81 -12.40
CA SER A 83 -5.70 -14.94 -13.05
C SER A 83 -6.81 -14.43 -13.95
N ARG A 84 -7.02 -15.12 -15.08
CA ARG A 84 -8.11 -14.83 -16.02
C ARG A 84 -9.46 -15.24 -15.46
#